data_AF-A0A2P6TKI6-F1
#
_entry.id   AF-A0A2P6TKI6-F1
#
_cell.length_a   1.000
_cell.length_b   1.000
_cell.length_c   1.000
_cell.angle_alpha   90.00
_cell.angle_beta   90.00
_cell.angle_gamma   90.00
#
_symmetry.space_group_name_H-M   'P 1'
#
loop_
_entity.id
_entity.type
_entity.pdbx_description
1 polymer ?
#
loop_
_entity_poly.entity_id
_entity_poly.type
_entity_poly.pdbx_seq_one_letter_code
_entity_poly.pdbx_strand_id
1 'polypeptide(L)'
;MEALRKLARLLSLDDAKPGRRPQDEQQQQQRRQQQQQEPTDALLQFDFRTDPGFDWTRGGKLGGGLQIGHGAASGYKHSTTAASARLTWAANGELHLYVYPMEGAQQDPSYASVCKMGAGYGDSMFPGTFKVDRGVWNRVQIRVRLNRPGCADGIAGLGVNDHYREFDRMVWRTHADTRITEAMLLTFFGGSWSTPIDTWIDFANFALVVLER
;
A
#
# COMPACT_ATOMS: atom_id res chain seq x y z
N MET A 1 -6.15 -23.99 5.65
CA MET A 1 -5.01 -24.73 5.08
C MET A 1 -5.15 -25.07 3.59
N GLU A 2 -6.33 -24.88 2.98
CA GLU A 2 -6.54 -25.16 1.55
C GLU A 2 -6.30 -23.94 0.63
N ALA A 3 -6.38 -22.72 1.19
CA ALA A 3 -6.07 -21.47 0.49
C ALA A 3 -4.57 -21.27 0.19
N LEU A 4 -3.67 -21.84 0.99
CA LEU A 4 -2.22 -21.66 0.84
C LEU A 4 -1.58 -22.58 -0.23
N ARG A 5 -2.24 -23.68 -0.61
CA ARG A 5 -1.69 -24.63 -1.60
C ARG A 5 -1.93 -24.21 -3.04
N LYS A 6 -2.86 -23.29 -3.32
CA LYS A 6 -3.10 -22.76 -4.67
C LYS A 6 -2.09 -21.70 -5.11
N LEU A 7 -1.41 -21.02 -4.19
CA LEU A 7 -0.42 -19.98 -4.55
C LEU A 7 0.94 -20.56 -5.00
N ALA A 8 1.32 -21.74 -4.53
CA ALA A 8 2.68 -22.27 -4.77
C ALA A 8 2.91 -22.87 -6.18
N ARG A 9 1.88 -22.98 -7.03
CA ARG A 9 2.02 -23.53 -8.40
C ARG A 9 1.90 -22.48 -9.51
N LEU A 10 1.88 -21.19 -9.16
CA LEU A 10 1.73 -20.06 -10.08
C LEU A 10 3.05 -19.34 -10.41
N LEU A 11 4.18 -19.75 -9.83
CA LEU A 11 5.49 -19.10 -9.99
C LEU A 11 6.49 -19.94 -10.80
N SER A 12 6.04 -20.62 -11.84
CA SER A 12 6.97 -21.35 -12.71
C SER A 12 6.52 -21.26 -14.15
N LEU A 13 7.14 -20.32 -14.87
CA LEU A 13 7.88 -20.49 -16.12
C LEU A 13 7.72 -19.24 -17.01
N ASP A 14 8.67 -18.33 -16.88
CA ASP A 14 9.14 -17.55 -18.02
C ASP A 14 9.89 -18.53 -18.94
N ASP A 15 9.34 -18.76 -20.13
CA ASP A 15 10.07 -18.98 -21.37
C ASP A 15 9.06 -19.01 -22.53
N ALA A 16 9.09 -17.97 -23.36
CA ALA A 16 8.23 -17.86 -24.53
C ALA A 16 8.64 -18.89 -25.60
N LYS A 17 7.77 -19.87 -25.87
CA LYS A 17 7.79 -20.69 -27.09
C LYS A 17 6.56 -20.41 -27.97
N PRO A 18 6.68 -20.44 -29.32
CA PRO A 18 5.55 -20.22 -30.21
C PRO A 18 4.68 -21.47 -30.30
N GLY A 19 3.36 -21.27 -30.19
CA GLY A 19 2.33 -22.33 -30.18
C GLY A 19 1.73 -22.54 -28.77
N ARG A 20 0.85 -21.64 -28.33
CA ARG A 20 0.15 -21.76 -27.05
C ARG A 20 -1.07 -22.67 -27.20
N ARG A 21 -1.35 -23.50 -26.19
CA ARG A 21 -2.51 -24.41 -26.22
C ARG A 21 -3.80 -23.61 -25.96
N PRO A 22 -4.96 -23.97 -26.55
CA PRO A 22 -6.23 -23.26 -26.32
C PRO A 22 -6.65 -23.14 -24.84
N GLN A 23 -6.23 -24.09 -24.00
CA GLN A 23 -6.45 -24.03 -22.54
C GLN A 23 -5.67 -22.89 -21.86
N ASP A 24 -4.50 -22.53 -22.40
CA ASP A 24 -3.68 -21.41 -21.89
C ASP A 24 -4.32 -20.06 -22.24
N GLU A 25 -4.99 -19.97 -23.39
CA GLU A 25 -5.72 -18.77 -23.84
C GLU A 25 -6.98 -18.53 -23.00
N GLN A 26 -7.79 -19.57 -22.77
CA GLN A 26 -8.97 -19.47 -21.90
C GLN A 26 -8.58 -19.06 -20.47
N GLN A 27 -7.52 -19.64 -19.93
CA GLN A 27 -7.05 -19.30 -18.59
C GLN A 27 -6.46 -17.89 -18.52
N GLN A 28 -5.79 -17.41 -19.58
CA GLN A 28 -5.35 -16.01 -19.68
C GLN A 28 -6.54 -15.05 -19.79
N GLN A 29 -7.56 -15.40 -20.57
CA GLN A 29 -8.73 -14.55 -20.74
C GLN A 29 -9.53 -14.45 -19.44
N GLN A 30 -9.66 -15.55 -18.71
CA GLN A 30 -10.28 -15.56 -17.38
C GLN A 30 -9.49 -14.71 -16.37
N ARG A 31 -8.15 -14.77 -16.40
CA ARG A 31 -7.29 -13.89 -15.58
C ARG A 31 -7.47 -12.41 -15.91
N ARG A 32 -7.54 -12.05 -17.20
CA ARG A 32 -7.79 -10.66 -17.63
C ARG A 32 -9.16 -10.17 -17.18
N GLN A 33 -10.17 -11.01 -17.26
CA GLN A 33 -11.52 -10.67 -16.77
C GLN A 33 -11.54 -10.46 -15.25
N GLN A 34 -10.86 -11.32 -14.48
CA GLN A 34 -10.73 -11.15 -13.03
C GLN A 34 -9.97 -9.87 -12.67
N GLN A 35 -8.86 -9.58 -13.35
CA GLN A 35 -8.12 -8.33 -13.16
C GLN A 35 -8.97 -7.11 -13.52
N GLN A 36 -9.84 -7.17 -14.52
CA GLN A 36 -10.72 -6.03 -14.83
C GLN A 36 -11.77 -5.74 -13.75
N GLN A 37 -12.08 -6.71 -12.89
CA GLN A 37 -13.01 -6.58 -11.77
C GLN A 37 -12.35 -6.06 -10.48
N GLU A 38 -11.02 -6.00 -10.42
CA GLU A 38 -10.34 -5.43 -9.27
C GLU A 38 -10.59 -3.92 -9.17
N PRO A 39 -10.64 -3.37 -7.94
CA PRO A 39 -11.08 -2.00 -7.71
C PRO A 39 -10.07 -0.96 -8.21
N THR A 40 -10.60 0.22 -8.54
CA THR A 40 -9.81 1.42 -8.88
C THR A 40 -9.92 2.53 -7.84
N ASP A 41 -10.82 2.41 -6.87
CA ASP A 41 -10.94 3.27 -5.70
C ASP A 41 -11.27 2.37 -4.50
N ALA A 42 -10.41 2.38 -3.49
CA ALA A 42 -10.57 1.57 -2.30
C ALA A 42 -10.18 2.35 -1.05
N LEU A 43 -10.93 2.10 0.02
CA LEU A 43 -10.68 2.57 1.37
C LEU A 43 -10.41 1.37 2.28
N LEU A 44 -9.19 1.23 2.76
CA LEU A 44 -8.83 0.30 3.82
C LEU A 44 -8.99 1.00 5.17
N GLN A 45 -9.71 0.38 6.09
CA GLN A 45 -9.90 0.86 7.45
C GLN A 45 -9.49 -0.21 8.45
N PHE A 46 -8.94 0.21 9.57
CA PHE A 46 -8.65 -0.63 10.71
C PHE A 46 -8.42 0.24 11.95
N ASP A 47 -8.56 -0.35 13.12
CA ASP A 47 -8.18 0.27 14.38
C ASP A 47 -6.91 -0.40 14.90
N PHE A 48 -6.05 0.36 15.57
CA PHE A 48 -4.89 -0.18 16.26
C PHE A 48 -4.71 0.45 17.65
N ARG A 49 -4.06 -0.29 18.55
CA ARG A 49 -3.63 0.20 19.86
C ARG A 49 -2.26 -0.36 20.16
N THR A 50 -1.29 0.50 20.46
CA THR A 50 0.02 0.04 20.92
C THR A 50 -0.01 -0.30 22.41
N ASP A 51 0.94 -1.11 22.87
CA ASP A 51 1.26 -1.23 24.29
C ASP A 51 1.42 0.18 24.94
N PRO A 52 0.92 0.43 26.18
CA PRO A 52 1.10 1.72 26.83
C PRO A 52 2.58 2.16 26.98
N GLY A 53 3.50 1.22 27.09
CA GLY A 53 4.95 1.42 27.14
C GLY A 53 5.66 1.36 25.78
N PHE A 54 4.92 1.27 24.67
CA PHE A 54 5.50 1.09 23.33
C PHE A 54 6.60 2.11 23.01
N ASP A 55 7.81 1.63 22.76
CA ASP A 55 8.90 2.48 22.29
C ASP A 55 8.77 2.70 20.78
N TRP A 56 8.45 3.93 20.35
CA TRP A 56 8.35 4.28 18.94
C TRP A 56 9.68 4.14 18.18
N THR A 57 10.80 4.13 18.90
CA THR A 57 12.17 4.11 18.36
C THR A 57 12.34 5.16 17.25
N ARG A 58 12.68 4.71 16.04
CA ARG A 58 12.86 5.55 14.84
C ARG A 58 11.79 5.34 13.78
N GLY A 59 10.90 4.38 13.98
CA GLY A 59 9.83 4.09 13.03
C GLY A 59 9.69 2.61 12.68
N GLY A 60 8.64 2.31 11.91
CA GLY A 60 8.31 0.97 11.47
C GLY A 60 7.06 0.92 10.60
N LYS A 61 6.73 -0.27 10.11
CA LYS A 61 5.49 -0.52 9.37
C LYS A 61 4.35 -0.78 10.33
N LEU A 62 3.19 -0.17 10.08
CA LEU A 62 2.06 -0.21 11.01
C LEU A 62 0.80 -0.81 10.36
N GLY A 63 0.69 -2.13 10.40
CA GLY A 63 -0.55 -2.80 10.02
C GLY A 63 -0.86 -2.66 8.52
N GLY A 64 -1.86 -1.84 8.18
CA GLY A 64 -2.54 -1.86 6.89
C GLY A 64 -1.81 -1.18 5.72
N GLY A 65 -2.09 -1.67 4.51
CA GLY A 65 -1.77 -0.98 3.26
C GLY A 65 -2.46 -1.59 2.04
N LEU A 66 -2.31 -0.92 0.90
CA LEU A 66 -2.86 -1.32 -0.39
C LEU A 66 -1.74 -1.46 -1.42
N GLN A 67 -1.81 -2.53 -2.22
CA GLN A 67 -0.93 -2.80 -3.36
C GLN A 67 -1.66 -2.41 -4.64
N ILE A 68 -0.94 -1.78 -5.55
CA ILE A 68 -1.40 -1.42 -6.88
C ILE A 68 -0.57 -2.23 -7.87
N GLY A 69 -1.21 -2.97 -8.77
CA GLY A 69 -0.55 -3.81 -9.76
C GLY A 69 0.23 -4.98 -9.15
N HIS A 70 1.11 -5.57 -9.95
CA HIS A 70 1.92 -6.73 -9.56
C HIS A 70 3.38 -6.46 -9.86
N GLY A 71 4.25 -6.74 -8.90
CA GLY A 71 5.68 -6.42 -8.99
C GLY A 71 6.22 -5.86 -7.67
N ALA A 72 7.48 -5.44 -7.70
CA ALA A 72 8.11 -4.86 -6.53
C ALA A 72 7.61 -3.43 -6.27
N ALA A 73 7.15 -3.19 -5.05
CA ALA A 73 6.78 -1.86 -4.55
C ALA A 73 7.12 -1.72 -3.05
N SER A 74 8.22 -2.34 -2.63
CA SER A 74 8.67 -2.36 -1.24
C SER A 74 10.14 -2.79 -1.11
N GLY A 75 10.73 -2.62 0.07
CA GLY A 75 12.04 -3.21 0.40
C GLY A 75 13.17 -2.73 -0.51
N TYR A 76 13.21 -1.42 -0.79
CA TYR A 76 14.15 -0.77 -1.72
C TYR A 76 14.05 -1.22 -3.18
N LYS A 77 12.98 -1.93 -3.54
CA LYS A 77 12.73 -2.37 -4.93
C LYS A 77 11.46 -1.72 -5.46
N HIS A 78 11.56 -1.23 -6.68
CA HIS A 78 10.50 -0.58 -7.44
C HIS A 78 10.26 -1.37 -8.72
N SER A 79 9.13 -1.13 -9.37
CA SER A 79 8.82 -1.73 -10.66
C SER A 79 7.90 -0.82 -11.46
N THR A 80 7.95 -0.95 -12.78
CA THR A 80 7.10 -0.21 -13.72
C THR A 80 5.65 -0.71 -13.75
N THR A 81 5.33 -1.76 -12.99
CA THR A 81 4.02 -2.43 -12.99
C THR A 81 3.37 -2.46 -11.61
N ALA A 82 4.01 -1.89 -10.58
CA ALA A 82 3.46 -1.90 -9.24
C ALA A 82 3.76 -0.63 -8.43
N ALA A 83 2.85 -0.31 -7.52
CA ALA A 83 2.98 0.72 -6.50
C ALA A 83 2.38 0.23 -5.17
N SER A 84 2.67 0.91 -4.06
CA SER A 84 2.03 0.59 -2.77
C SER A 84 1.78 1.82 -1.92
N ALA A 85 0.74 1.76 -1.09
CA ALA A 85 0.41 2.76 -0.07
C ALA A 85 0.26 2.05 1.27
N ARG A 86 1.15 2.31 2.24
CA ARG A 86 1.22 1.54 3.49
C ARG A 86 1.36 2.49 4.67
N LEU A 87 0.80 2.14 5.84
CA LEU A 87 1.01 2.97 7.02
C LEU A 87 2.39 2.72 7.64
N THR A 88 3.03 3.79 8.11
CA THR A 88 4.22 3.74 8.96
C THR A 88 4.04 4.58 10.19
N TRP A 89 4.72 4.21 11.27
CA TRP A 89 5.04 5.15 12.35
C TRP A 89 6.46 5.68 12.20
N ALA A 90 6.69 6.85 12.75
CA ALA A 90 8.01 7.42 13.04
C ALA A 90 8.16 7.63 14.56
N ALA A 91 9.24 8.29 14.98
CA ALA A 91 9.44 8.61 16.39
C ALA A 91 8.25 9.39 16.97
N ASN A 92 8.04 9.24 18.29
CA ASN A 92 7.00 9.95 19.03
C ASN A 92 5.55 9.74 18.55
N GLY A 93 5.26 8.62 17.87
CA GLY A 93 3.89 8.25 17.46
C GLY A 93 3.38 9.02 16.25
N GLU A 94 4.28 9.64 15.48
CA GLU A 94 3.91 10.28 14.21
C GLU A 94 3.59 9.21 13.16
N LEU A 95 2.54 9.42 12.36
CA LEU A 95 2.09 8.48 11.33
C LEU A 95 2.17 9.08 9.93
N HIS A 96 2.63 8.28 8.96
CA HIS A 96 2.72 8.68 7.55
C HIS A 96 2.02 7.68 6.64
N LEU A 97 1.48 8.19 5.54
CA LEU A 97 1.16 7.34 4.40
C LEU A 97 2.43 7.15 3.60
N TYR A 98 2.95 5.93 3.64
CA TYR A 98 4.23 5.59 3.05
C TYR A 98 4.04 4.93 1.69
N VAL A 99 4.52 5.60 0.65
CA VAL A 99 4.19 5.31 -0.74
C VAL A 99 5.44 4.82 -1.48
N TYR A 100 5.28 3.74 -2.24
CA TYR A 100 6.18 3.43 -3.35
C TYR A 100 5.44 3.77 -4.64
N PRO A 101 5.77 4.89 -5.30
CA PRO A 101 5.25 5.18 -6.63
C PRO A 101 5.70 4.13 -7.65
N MET A 102 4.93 3.97 -8.71
CA MET A 102 5.31 3.13 -9.85
C MET A 102 6.57 3.70 -10.51
N GLU A 103 7.54 2.85 -10.81
CA GLU A 103 8.79 3.28 -11.44
C GLU A 103 8.50 3.87 -12.83
N GLY A 104 9.12 5.01 -13.14
CA GLY A 104 8.90 5.72 -14.40
C GLY A 104 7.59 6.52 -14.46
N ALA A 105 6.73 6.47 -13.44
CA ALA A 105 5.58 7.35 -13.34
C ALA A 105 6.00 8.76 -12.91
N GLN A 106 5.76 9.74 -13.77
CA GLN A 106 5.99 11.15 -13.44
C GLN A 106 4.87 11.67 -12.51
N GLN A 107 5.23 12.01 -11.26
CA GLN A 107 4.29 12.66 -10.34
C GLN A 107 4.06 14.13 -10.72
N ASP A 108 2.92 14.68 -10.28
CA ASP A 108 2.68 16.13 -10.29
C ASP A 108 3.76 16.85 -9.45
N PRO A 109 4.30 18.00 -9.88
CA PRO A 109 5.34 18.71 -9.13
C PRO A 109 4.96 19.04 -7.68
N SER A 110 3.66 19.22 -7.38
CA SER A 110 3.18 19.47 -6.02
C SER A 110 3.27 18.25 -5.10
N TYR A 111 3.52 17.05 -5.61
CA TYR A 111 3.76 15.85 -4.78
C TYR A 111 4.89 16.06 -3.77
N ALA A 112 5.97 16.73 -4.18
CA ALA A 112 7.10 17.05 -3.30
C ALA A 112 6.72 18.00 -2.14
N SER A 113 5.61 18.74 -2.23
CA SER A 113 5.16 19.65 -1.17
C SER A 113 4.41 18.95 -0.04
N VAL A 114 3.83 17.77 -0.31
CA VAL A 114 3.06 16.99 0.67
C VAL A 114 3.84 15.78 1.19
N CYS A 115 5.07 15.59 0.71
CA CYS A 115 5.78 14.34 0.89
C CYS A 115 7.28 14.54 1.10
N LYS A 116 7.83 13.81 2.08
CA LYS A 116 9.27 13.66 2.26
C LYS A 116 9.76 12.50 1.41
N MET A 117 10.56 12.80 0.39
CA MET A 117 11.07 11.79 -0.56
C MET A 117 12.03 10.80 0.12
N GLY A 118 11.87 9.53 -0.22
CA GLY A 118 12.78 8.47 0.18
C GLY A 118 14.03 8.44 -0.70
N ALA A 119 15.18 8.10 -0.11
CA ALA A 119 16.43 7.87 -0.86
C ALA A 119 16.47 6.44 -1.40
N GLY A 120 15.62 6.12 -2.38
CA GLY A 120 15.47 4.78 -2.97
C GLY A 120 14.54 3.84 -2.19
N TYR A 121 14.17 4.20 -0.97
CA TYR A 121 13.01 3.64 -0.28
C TYR A 121 11.75 4.48 -0.57
N GLY A 122 10.61 4.13 0.02
CA GLY A 122 9.35 4.81 -0.22
C GLY A 122 9.29 6.22 0.37
N ASP A 123 8.38 7.02 -0.15
CA ASP A 123 8.18 8.39 0.29
C ASP A 123 7.17 8.46 1.45
N SER A 124 7.41 9.35 2.40
CA SER A 124 6.51 9.59 3.52
C SER A 124 5.60 10.79 3.23
N MET A 125 4.33 10.54 2.97
CA MET A 125 3.33 11.59 2.79
C MET A 125 2.78 12.07 4.14
N PHE A 126 2.41 13.35 4.17
CA PHE A 126 1.82 14.07 5.30
C PHE A 126 2.65 14.06 6.60
N PRO A 127 3.98 14.29 6.53
CA PRO A 127 4.78 14.41 7.74
C PRO A 127 4.25 15.54 8.65
N GLY A 128 4.34 15.33 9.95
CA GLY A 128 3.86 16.25 10.99
C GLY A 128 2.35 16.36 11.13
N THR A 129 1.55 15.65 10.32
CA THR A 129 0.09 15.84 10.32
C THR A 129 -0.62 14.93 11.32
N PHE A 130 -0.18 13.68 11.45
CA PHE A 130 -0.86 12.69 12.27
C PHE A 130 0.05 12.23 13.40
N LYS A 131 -0.48 12.23 14.62
CA LYS A 131 0.22 11.77 15.82
C LYS A 131 -0.77 11.04 16.73
N VAL A 132 -0.31 9.95 17.33
CA VAL A 132 -1.12 9.14 18.24
C VAL A 132 -0.44 8.96 19.58
N ASP A 133 -1.25 8.74 20.61
CA ASP A 133 -0.79 8.35 21.93
C ASP A 133 -0.68 6.82 22.05
N ARG A 134 0.11 6.37 23.03
CA ARG A 134 0.29 4.95 23.35
C ARG A 134 -0.91 4.43 24.14
N GLY A 135 -1.19 3.13 24.05
CA GLY A 135 -2.22 2.50 24.89
C GLY A 135 -3.67 2.88 24.56
N VAL A 136 -3.90 3.70 23.53
CA VAL A 136 -5.25 4.11 23.10
C VAL A 136 -5.57 3.57 21.72
N TRP A 137 -6.86 3.27 21.50
CA TRP A 137 -7.35 2.85 20.19
C TRP A 137 -7.38 4.03 19.23
N ASN A 138 -6.79 3.85 18.06
CA ASN A 138 -6.76 4.83 16.98
C ASN A 138 -7.38 4.22 15.73
N ARG A 139 -8.30 4.94 15.10
CA ARG A 139 -8.89 4.55 13.82
C ARG A 139 -8.02 5.05 12.68
N VAL A 140 -7.72 4.18 11.73
CA VAL A 140 -6.96 4.48 10.52
C VAL A 140 -7.84 4.29 9.30
N GLN A 141 -7.67 5.17 8.33
CA GLN A 141 -8.24 5.06 6.99
C GLN A 141 -7.15 5.30 5.94
N ILE A 142 -6.95 4.39 5.00
CA ILE A 142 -6.04 4.55 3.86
C ILE A 142 -6.89 4.50 2.59
N ARG A 143 -6.88 5.58 1.81
CA ARG A 143 -7.57 5.63 0.53
C ARG A 143 -6.59 5.65 -0.62
N VAL A 144 -6.84 4.78 -1.60
CA VAL A 144 -6.18 4.82 -2.91
C VAL A 144 -7.24 4.90 -3.98
N ARG A 145 -7.19 5.96 -4.79
CA ARG A 145 -7.93 6.03 -6.06
C ARG A 145 -6.93 6.13 -7.20
N LEU A 146 -7.00 5.19 -8.14
CA LEU A 146 -6.11 5.17 -9.30
C LEU A 146 -6.44 6.32 -10.24
N ASN A 147 -5.40 6.92 -10.79
CA ASN A 147 -5.51 7.94 -11.82
C ASN A 147 -5.96 7.34 -13.16
N ARG A 148 -6.44 8.18 -14.08
CA ARG A 148 -6.48 7.82 -15.50
C ARG A 148 -5.03 7.78 -16.03
N PRO A 149 -4.64 6.77 -16.82
CA PRO A 149 -3.31 6.76 -17.45
C PRO A 149 -3.02 8.06 -18.19
N GLY A 150 -1.85 8.66 -17.92
CA GLY A 150 -1.45 9.95 -18.48
C GLY A 150 -2.03 11.19 -17.77
N CYS A 151 -2.84 11.01 -16.71
CA CYS A 151 -3.38 12.09 -15.89
C CYS A 151 -2.89 11.98 -14.44
N ALA A 152 -2.72 13.12 -13.77
CA ALA A 152 -2.45 13.22 -12.34
C ALA A 152 -3.75 13.56 -11.58
N ASP A 153 -4.65 12.59 -11.46
CA ASP A 153 -5.99 12.73 -10.85
C ASP A 153 -6.36 11.62 -9.87
N GLY A 154 -5.37 10.82 -9.46
CA GLY A 154 -5.51 9.79 -8.44
C GLY A 154 -5.48 10.39 -7.02
N ILE A 155 -5.96 9.62 -6.04
CA ILE A 155 -5.96 9.99 -4.62
C ILE A 155 -4.99 9.10 -3.84
N ALA A 156 -4.15 9.74 -3.03
CA ALA A 156 -3.47 9.12 -1.90
C ALA A 156 -3.97 9.78 -0.61
N GLY A 157 -4.71 9.04 0.22
CA GLY A 157 -5.37 9.58 1.41
C GLY A 157 -5.04 8.82 2.68
N LEU A 158 -4.88 9.56 3.78
CA LEU A 158 -4.71 9.03 5.14
C LEU A 158 -5.66 9.76 6.10
N GLY A 159 -6.43 8.97 6.84
CA GLY A 159 -7.18 9.39 8.00
C GLY A 159 -6.66 8.73 9.26
N VAL A 160 -6.58 9.50 10.34
CA VAL A 160 -6.29 9.01 11.69
C VAL A 160 -7.24 9.71 12.66
N ASN A 161 -8.07 8.94 13.34
CA ASN A 161 -9.16 9.40 14.18
C ASN A 161 -10.07 10.39 13.41
N ASP A 162 -10.21 11.62 13.92
CA ASP A 162 -11.09 12.65 13.33
C ASP A 162 -10.39 13.54 12.28
N HIS A 163 -9.14 13.23 11.92
CA HIS A 163 -8.37 13.98 10.94
C HIS A 163 -8.17 13.19 9.65
N TYR A 164 -8.38 13.84 8.52
CA TYR A 164 -8.13 13.28 7.19
C TYR A 164 -7.32 14.25 6.33
N ARG A 165 -6.41 13.69 5.52
CA ARG A 165 -5.66 14.40 4.47
C ARG A 165 -5.61 13.52 3.23
N GLU A 166 -5.70 14.17 2.08
CA GLU A 166 -5.47 13.53 0.80
C GLU A 166 -4.66 14.42 -0.13
N PHE A 167 -3.97 13.77 -1.06
CA PHE A 167 -3.36 14.36 -2.23
C PHE A 167 -4.10 13.84 -3.46
N ASP A 168 -4.73 14.75 -4.21
CA ASP A 168 -5.69 14.45 -5.28
C ASP A 168 -5.08 14.47 -6.70
N ARG A 169 -3.75 14.62 -6.78
CA ARG A 169 -2.97 14.61 -8.02
C ARG A 169 -1.96 13.47 -8.06
N MET A 170 -2.28 12.35 -7.39
CA MET A 170 -1.39 11.19 -7.33
C MET A 170 -1.40 10.43 -8.67
N VAL A 171 -0.21 10.04 -9.13
CA VAL A 171 -0.06 9.13 -10.28
C VAL A 171 0.30 7.74 -9.74
N TRP A 172 -0.69 6.87 -9.61
CA TRP A 172 -0.51 5.48 -9.15
C TRP A 172 -0.17 4.50 -10.28
N ARG A 173 -0.60 4.79 -11.51
CA ARG A 173 -0.43 3.89 -12.66
C ARG A 173 -0.18 4.62 -13.97
N THR A 174 0.50 3.92 -14.86
CA THR A 174 0.74 4.31 -16.26
C THR A 174 -0.04 3.45 -17.25
N HIS A 175 -0.52 2.27 -16.85
CA HIS A 175 -1.26 1.34 -17.70
C HIS A 175 -2.72 1.20 -17.27
N ALA A 176 -3.63 1.11 -18.26
CA ALA A 176 -5.08 1.10 -18.01
C ALA A 176 -5.59 -0.18 -17.37
N ASP A 177 -4.83 -1.27 -17.40
CA ASP A 177 -5.13 -2.58 -16.80
C ASP A 177 -4.62 -2.69 -15.35
N THR A 178 -3.76 -1.79 -14.89
CA THR A 178 -3.33 -1.75 -13.48
C THR A 178 -4.53 -1.48 -12.55
N ARG A 179 -4.63 -2.24 -11.47
CA ARG A 179 -5.69 -2.18 -10.45
C ARG A 179 -5.13 -2.22 -9.03
N ILE A 180 -5.98 -2.03 -8.03
CA ILE A 180 -5.66 -2.28 -6.63
C ILE A 180 -5.82 -3.79 -6.40
N THR A 181 -4.70 -4.48 -6.19
CA THR A 181 -4.60 -5.95 -6.25
C THR A 181 -4.67 -6.62 -4.89
N GLU A 182 -4.14 -5.97 -3.84
CA GLU A 182 -4.03 -6.58 -2.52
C GLU A 182 -4.23 -5.57 -1.39
N ALA A 183 -4.91 -6.01 -0.32
CA ALA A 183 -4.85 -5.38 0.99
C ALA A 183 -3.85 -6.15 1.86
N MET A 184 -2.92 -5.43 2.48
CA MET A 184 -1.81 -6.01 3.22
C MET A 184 -1.93 -5.73 4.72
N LEU A 185 -1.47 -6.68 5.53
CA LEU A 185 -1.18 -6.48 6.94
C LEU A 185 0.31 -6.78 7.19
N LEU A 186 1.09 -5.77 7.53
CA LEU A 186 2.51 -5.86 7.82
C LEU A 186 2.87 -4.96 9.01
N THR A 187 3.47 -5.53 10.03
CA THR A 187 3.93 -4.76 11.20
C THR A 187 5.31 -5.20 11.63
N PHE A 188 6.24 -4.25 11.75
CA PHE A 188 7.60 -4.49 12.22
C PHE A 188 8.34 -3.18 12.46
N PHE A 189 9.29 -3.19 13.40
CA PHE A 189 10.26 -2.11 13.59
C PHE A 189 11.17 -1.97 12.36
N GLY A 190 11.39 -0.74 11.91
CA GLY A 190 11.80 -0.50 10.53
C GLY A 190 13.31 -0.61 10.26
N GLY A 191 13.61 -0.95 9.00
CA GLY A 191 14.92 -0.83 8.34
C GLY A 191 16.01 -1.71 8.94
N SER A 192 16.61 -1.22 10.01
CA SER A 192 17.69 -1.85 10.78
C SER A 192 17.54 -1.62 12.29
N TRP A 193 16.40 -1.08 12.73
CA TRP A 193 16.14 -0.72 14.13
C TRP A 193 15.22 -1.75 14.78
N SER A 194 15.41 -1.95 16.07
CA SER A 194 14.59 -2.83 16.91
C SER A 194 14.20 -2.10 18.20
N THR A 195 13.15 -2.59 18.83
CA THR A 195 12.82 -2.25 20.22
C THR A 195 13.72 -3.06 21.16
N PRO A 196 14.20 -2.47 22.28
CA PRO A 196 14.92 -3.21 23.31
C PRO A 196 13.99 -3.94 24.29
N ILE A 197 12.68 -3.69 24.19
CA ILE A 197 11.65 -4.26 25.06
C ILE A 197 10.65 -5.09 24.25
N ASP A 198 10.18 -6.17 24.87
CA ASP A 198 9.02 -6.90 24.36
C ASP A 198 7.80 -5.98 24.41
N THR A 199 7.10 -5.89 23.29
CA THR A 199 5.97 -4.97 23.11
C THR A 199 5.01 -5.56 22.08
N TRP A 200 3.79 -5.04 22.04
CA TRP A 200 2.78 -5.48 21.09
C TRP A 200 1.99 -4.30 20.50
N ILE A 201 1.24 -4.62 19.45
CA ILE A 201 0.23 -3.76 18.84
C ILE A 201 -1.00 -4.63 18.62
N ASP A 202 -2.12 -4.21 19.21
CA ASP A 202 -3.43 -4.80 18.95
C ASP A 202 -4.02 -4.19 17.67
N PHE A 203 -4.69 -5.01 16.86
CA PHE A 203 -5.43 -4.55 15.69
C PHE A 203 -6.87 -5.07 15.72
N ALA A 204 -7.82 -4.26 15.27
CA ALA A 204 -9.24 -4.60 15.23
C ALA A 204 -9.96 -3.91 14.06
N ASN A 205 -11.22 -4.30 13.83
CA ASN A 205 -12.16 -3.60 12.96
C ASN A 205 -11.66 -3.36 11.52
N PHE A 206 -10.99 -4.36 10.94
CA PHE A 206 -10.57 -4.29 9.54
C PHE A 206 -11.78 -4.26 8.60
N ALA A 207 -11.76 -3.31 7.66
CA ALA A 207 -12.72 -3.23 6.56
C ALA A 207 -12.01 -2.77 5.28
N LEU A 208 -12.34 -3.41 4.17
CA LEU A 208 -11.96 -2.94 2.83
C LEU A 208 -13.25 -2.55 2.11
N VAL A 209 -13.38 -1.27 1.78
CA VAL A 209 -14.53 -0.72 1.07
C VAL A 209 -14.09 -0.35 -0.34
N VAL A 210 -14.76 -0.92 -1.34
CA VAL A 210 -14.61 -0.48 -2.73
C VAL A 210 -15.55 0.70 -2.95
N LEU A 211 -15.00 1.81 -3.45
CA LEU A 211 -15.74 3.04 -3.68
C LEU A 211 -16.06 3.13 -5.18
N GLU A 212 -17.05 2.36 -5.63
CA GLU A 212 -17.50 2.45 -7.03
C GLU A 212 -18.27 3.76 -7.27
N ARG A 213 -18.26 4.21 -8.53
CA ARG A 213 -19.26 5.15 -9.05
C ARG A 213 -20.30 4.39 -9.84
#